data_AF-A0A820EYB9-F1
#
_entry.id   AF-A0A820EYB9-F1
#
_cell.length_a   1.000
_cell.length_b   1.000
_cell.length_c   1.000
_cell.angle_alpha   90.00
_cell.angle_beta   90.00
_cell.angle_gamma   90.00
#
_symmetry.space_group_name_H-M   'P 1'
#
loop_
_entity.id
_entity.type
_entity.pdbx_description
1 polymer ?
#
loop_
_entity_poly.entity_id
_entity_poly.type
_entity_poly.pdbx_seq_one_letter_code
_entity_poly.pdbx_strand_id
1 'polypeptide(L)'
;LAEQCVSALCRIQKPSRIYLEKSSHNLLHHTNNTCPGDRNDNLWVTYNDYQSSKTQIEWEQTCFLDKCYHGYYEWPKIIKYPMNKRERYTKETMPEHVAILYNQFINKNLDELWQKIIPFLNQVCANLSPETLSYWGACFKFAV
;
A
#
# COMPACT_ATOMS: atom_id res chain seq x y z
N LEU A 1 17.27 -16.29 19.48
CA LEU A 1 16.16 -15.38 19.09
C LEU A 1 16.48 -14.57 17.84
N ALA A 2 17.48 -13.67 17.84
CA ALA A 2 17.80 -12.83 16.67
C ALA A 2 18.09 -13.64 15.39
N GLU A 3 18.96 -14.66 15.47
CA GLU A 3 19.26 -15.55 14.34
C GLU A 3 18.04 -16.32 13.83
N GLN A 4 17.15 -16.73 14.74
CA GLN A 4 15.90 -17.41 14.39
C GLN A 4 14.95 -16.45 13.65
N CYS A 5 14.86 -15.18 14.08
CA CYS A 5 14.09 -14.15 13.37
C CYS A 5 14.66 -13.87 11.98
N VAL A 6 16.00 -13.76 11.82
CA VAL A 6 16.63 -13.55 10.51
C VAL A 6 16.38 -14.75 9.58
N SER A 7 16.61 -15.97 10.07
CA SER A 7 16.30 -17.18 9.32
C SER A 7 14.82 -17.29 8.95
N ALA A 8 13.92 -16.83 9.84
CA ALA A 8 12.49 -16.79 9.55
C ALA A 8 12.15 -15.76 8.47
N LEU A 9 12.73 -14.55 8.54
CA LEU A 9 12.56 -13.49 7.54
C LEU A 9 12.96 -13.95 6.14
N CYS A 10 14.09 -14.64 6.02
CA CYS A 10 14.55 -15.20 4.75
C CYS A 10 13.60 -16.26 4.15
N ARG A 11 12.72 -16.85 4.97
CA ARG A 11 11.76 -17.88 4.56
C ARG A 11 10.34 -17.35 4.37
N ILE A 12 10.06 -16.07 4.71
CA ILE A 12 8.73 -15.50 4.53
C ILE A 12 8.37 -15.50 3.04
N GLN A 13 7.24 -16.13 2.73
CA GLN A 13 6.56 -15.94 1.46
C GLN A 13 5.39 -14.99 1.68
N LYS A 14 5.35 -13.89 0.94
CA LYS A 14 4.20 -12.98 0.97
C LYS A 14 2.98 -13.72 0.40
N PRO A 15 1.83 -13.75 1.09
CA PRO A 15 0.60 -14.29 0.53
C PRO A 15 0.29 -13.62 -0.80
N SER A 16 -0.24 -14.39 -1.75
CA SER A 16 -0.68 -13.87 -3.04
C SER A 16 -1.70 -12.74 -2.84
N ARG A 17 -1.54 -11.67 -3.61
CA ARG A 17 -2.55 -10.60 -3.63
C ARG A 17 -3.80 -11.10 -4.32
N ILE A 18 -4.96 -10.78 -3.75
CA ILE A 18 -6.25 -10.97 -4.40
C ILE A 18 -6.46 -9.80 -5.36
N TYR A 19 -6.82 -10.06 -6.61
CA TYR A 19 -7.07 -9.03 -7.60
C TYR A 19 -8.54 -9.01 -8.00
N LEU A 20 -9.07 -7.81 -8.18
CA LEU A 20 -10.37 -7.59 -8.80
C LEU A 20 -10.15 -7.06 -10.22
N GLU A 21 -10.75 -7.72 -11.21
CA GLU A 21 -10.71 -7.30 -12.60
C GLU A 21 -11.93 -6.43 -12.92
N LYS A 22 -11.71 -5.24 -13.48
CA LYS A 22 -12.79 -4.42 -14.06
C LYS A 22 -12.48 -4.10 -15.52
N SER A 23 -13.48 -4.30 -16.37
CA SER A 23 -13.45 -3.84 -17.76
C SER A 23 -13.62 -2.32 -17.82
N SER A 24 -12.83 -1.64 -18.64
CA SER A 24 -12.95 -0.19 -18.88
C SER A 24 -14.34 0.19 -19.41
N HIS A 25 -15.00 -0.71 -20.15
CA HIS A 25 -16.36 -0.51 -20.65
C HIS A 25 -17.40 -0.35 -19.55
N ASN A 26 -17.16 -0.95 -18.38
CA ASN A 26 -18.05 -0.81 -17.22
C ASN A 26 -17.70 0.42 -16.36
N LEU A 27 -16.50 0.99 -16.56
CA LEU A 27 -15.99 2.03 -15.68
C LEU A 27 -16.38 3.42 -16.15
N LEU A 28 -16.34 3.78 -17.44
CA LEU A 28 -16.85 5.07 -17.96
C LEU A 28 -17.00 5.07 -19.49
N HIS A 29 -17.94 5.89 -19.98
CA HIS A 29 -18.17 6.18 -21.40
C HIS A 29 -16.85 6.60 -22.08
N HIS A 30 -16.36 5.80 -23.03
CA HIS A 30 -15.23 6.18 -23.87
C HIS A 30 -15.55 7.50 -24.58
N THR A 31 -14.98 8.60 -24.09
CA THR A 31 -14.87 9.80 -24.91
C THR A 31 -13.71 9.54 -25.87
N ASN A 32 -14.00 9.48 -27.16
CA ASN A 32 -13.03 9.15 -28.23
C ASN A 32 -11.96 10.24 -28.44
N ASN A 33 -11.65 11.04 -27.42
CA ASN A 33 -10.69 12.13 -27.48
C ASN A 33 -9.66 11.93 -26.37
N THR A 34 -8.48 11.43 -26.72
CA THR A 34 -7.37 11.19 -25.80
C THR A 34 -6.80 12.50 -25.29
N CYS A 35 -7.41 13.03 -24.22
CA CYS A 35 -6.91 14.21 -23.52
C CYS A 35 -6.11 13.76 -22.28
N PRO A 36 -4.78 13.91 -22.26
CA PRO A 36 -4.02 13.63 -21.05
C PRO A 36 -4.34 14.63 -19.93
N GLY A 37 -4.23 14.16 -18.69
CA GLY A 37 -4.40 15.00 -17.50
C GLY A 37 -5.59 14.60 -16.63
N ASP A 38 -5.99 15.53 -15.77
CA ASP A 38 -7.11 15.33 -14.84
C ASP A 38 -8.44 15.43 -15.59
N ARG A 39 -9.24 14.38 -15.50
CA ARG A 39 -10.51 14.23 -16.21
C ARG A 39 -11.57 13.67 -15.27
N ASN A 40 -12.83 13.99 -15.52
CA ASN A 40 -13.95 13.53 -14.68
C ASN A 40 -13.95 12.01 -14.42
N ASP A 41 -13.46 11.21 -15.36
CA ASP A 41 -13.36 9.75 -15.25
C ASP A 41 -12.20 9.24 -14.37
N ASN A 42 -11.17 10.06 -14.12
CA ASN A 42 -9.99 9.69 -13.32
C ASN A 42 -9.80 10.50 -12.03
N LEU A 43 -10.65 11.51 -11.78
CA LEU A 43 -10.60 12.32 -10.55
C LEU A 43 -10.62 11.50 -9.27
N TRP A 44 -11.38 10.39 -9.24
CA TRP A 44 -11.47 9.48 -8.09
C TRP A 44 -10.13 8.81 -7.70
N VAL A 45 -9.14 8.83 -8.59
CA VAL A 45 -7.77 8.33 -8.32
C VAL A 45 -6.88 9.41 -7.71
N THR A 46 -7.25 10.68 -7.87
CA THR A 46 -6.48 11.80 -7.36
C THR A 46 -6.60 11.90 -5.84
N TYR A 47 -5.57 12.45 -5.20
CA TYR A 47 -5.55 12.59 -3.75
C TYR A 47 -6.67 13.51 -3.22
N ASN A 48 -7.06 14.53 -4.00
CA ASN A 48 -8.02 15.55 -3.56
C ASN A 48 -9.43 14.98 -3.32
N ASP A 49 -9.81 13.94 -4.08
CA ASP A 49 -11.11 13.29 -3.96
C ASP A 49 -11.06 11.99 -3.12
N TYR A 50 -9.88 11.66 -2.56
CA TYR A 50 -9.73 10.47 -1.72
C TYR A 50 -10.42 10.65 -0.37
N GLN A 51 -11.32 9.73 -0.05
CA GLN A 51 -11.92 9.61 1.27
C GLN A 51 -11.24 8.47 2.04
N SER A 52 -10.59 8.80 3.15
CA SER A 52 -9.97 7.80 4.02
C SER A 52 -11.03 6.83 4.57
N SER A 53 -10.81 5.54 4.38
CA SER A 53 -11.66 4.50 4.96
C SER A 53 -11.70 4.66 6.48
N LYS A 54 -12.90 4.72 7.07
CA LYS A 54 -13.08 4.91 8.52
C LYS A 54 -13.23 3.58 9.25
N THR A 55 -13.48 2.51 8.51
CA THR A 55 -13.64 1.16 9.05
C THR A 55 -12.72 0.16 8.34
N GLN A 56 -12.41 -0.94 9.04
CA GLN A 56 -11.62 -2.05 8.47
C GLN A 56 -12.31 -2.66 7.23
N ILE A 57 -13.65 -2.72 7.21
CA ILE A 57 -14.42 -3.27 6.09
C ILE A 57 -14.28 -2.36 4.86
N GLU A 58 -14.46 -1.05 5.05
CA GLU A 58 -14.25 -0.07 3.97
C GLU A 58 -12.82 -0.12 3.45
N TRP A 59 -11.82 -0.23 4.35
CA TRP A 59 -10.42 -0.34 3.98
C TRP A 59 -10.14 -1.57 3.12
N GLU A 60 -10.65 -2.75 3.53
CA GLU A 60 -10.48 -4.01 2.79
C GLU A 60 -11.20 -4.02 1.43
N GLN A 61 -12.28 -3.24 1.29
CA GLN A 61 -13.04 -3.07 0.06
C GLN A 61 -12.51 -1.94 -0.84
N THR A 62 -11.63 -1.07 -0.32
CA THR A 62 -11.07 0.04 -1.08
C THR A 62 -10.14 -0.48 -2.17
N CYS A 63 -10.34 0.00 -3.39
CA CYS A 63 -9.51 -0.32 -4.54
C CYS A 63 -8.43 0.74 -4.70
N PHE A 64 -7.20 0.42 -4.33
CA PHE A 64 -6.05 1.31 -4.57
C PHE A 64 -5.44 1.01 -5.94
N LEU A 65 -5.17 2.07 -6.71
CA LEU A 65 -4.39 1.98 -7.94
C LEU A 65 -2.91 2.12 -7.62
N ASP A 66 -2.21 1.00 -7.56
CA ASP A 66 -0.75 0.98 -7.31
C ASP A 66 0.07 1.71 -8.38
N LYS A 67 -0.46 1.82 -9.61
CA LYS A 67 0.26 2.42 -10.74
C LYS A 67 -0.21 3.86 -10.95
N CYS A 68 0.73 4.80 -10.79
CA CYS A 68 0.50 6.23 -10.90
C CYS A 68 0.18 6.75 -12.31
N TYR A 69 0.23 5.90 -13.34
CA TYR A 69 0.03 6.31 -14.75
C TYR A 69 -1.29 5.82 -15.37
N HIS A 70 -2.02 4.91 -14.72
CA HIS A 70 -3.30 4.42 -15.27
C HIS A 70 -4.33 5.55 -15.29
N GLY A 71 -5.00 5.72 -16.42
CA GLY A 71 -6.00 6.77 -16.58
C GLY A 71 -5.40 8.15 -16.81
N TYR A 72 -4.07 8.35 -16.85
CA TYR A 72 -3.52 9.67 -17.16
C TYR A 72 -3.71 10.03 -18.65
N TYR A 73 -3.26 9.17 -19.57
CA TYR A 73 -3.53 9.31 -21.01
C TYR A 73 -4.83 8.60 -21.42
N GLU A 74 -4.97 7.34 -21.00
CA GLU A 74 -6.12 6.47 -21.28
C GLU A 74 -6.19 5.38 -20.20
N TRP A 75 -7.36 4.76 -20.07
CA TRP A 75 -7.53 3.56 -19.27
C TRP A 75 -7.15 2.31 -20.08
N PRO A 76 -6.47 1.32 -19.48
CA PRO A 76 -6.30 0.04 -20.15
C PRO A 76 -7.66 -0.67 -20.24
N LYS A 77 -7.83 -1.51 -21.28
CA LYS A 77 -9.07 -2.26 -21.52
C LYS A 77 -9.53 -3.08 -20.31
N ILE A 78 -8.57 -3.60 -19.56
CA ILE A 78 -8.77 -4.39 -18.36
C ILE A 78 -7.85 -3.83 -17.27
N ILE A 79 -8.43 -3.49 -16.13
CA ILE A 79 -7.68 -3.04 -14.95
C ILE A 79 -7.78 -4.11 -13.87
N LYS A 80 -6.63 -4.49 -13.30
CA LYS A 80 -6.54 -5.39 -12.14
C LYS A 80 -6.15 -4.57 -10.93
N TYR A 81 -7.05 -4.46 -9.96
CA TYR A 81 -6.80 -3.77 -8.70
C TYR A 81 -6.46 -4.80 -7.63
N PRO A 82 -5.36 -4.66 -6.88
CA PRO A 82 -5.14 -5.48 -5.70
C PRO A 82 -6.20 -5.07 -4.65
N MET A 83 -6.97 -6.03 -4.17
CA MET A 83 -7.81 -5.79 -3.01
C MET A 83 -6.92 -5.60 -1.79
N ASN A 84 -7.33 -4.71 -0.88
CA ASN A 84 -6.66 -4.55 0.40
C ASN A 84 -7.06 -5.64 1.41
N LYS A 85 -7.33 -6.83 0.89
CA LYS A 85 -7.64 -8.04 1.62
C LYS A 85 -6.55 -9.05 1.28
N ARG A 86 -5.84 -9.51 2.30
CA ARG A 86 -4.90 -10.62 2.19
C ARG A 86 -5.34 -11.70 3.16
N GLU A 87 -5.09 -12.94 2.78
CA GLU A 87 -5.18 -14.05 3.73
C GLU A 87 -4.22 -13.75 4.88
N ARG A 88 -4.77 -13.67 6.08
CA ARG A 88 -3.99 -13.55 7.31
C ARG A 88 -3.78 -14.95 7.85
N TYR A 89 -2.58 -15.22 8.35
CA TYR A 89 -2.32 -16.44 9.08
C TYR A 89 -3.18 -16.46 10.35
N THR A 90 -3.96 -17.52 10.52
CA THR A 90 -4.60 -17.86 11.79
C THR A 90 -3.61 -18.65 12.64
N LYS A 91 -3.87 -18.83 13.95
CA LYS A 91 -2.96 -19.61 14.81
C LYS A 91 -2.77 -21.04 14.32
N GLU A 92 -3.78 -21.58 13.63
CA GLU A 92 -3.83 -22.94 13.13
C GLU A 92 -3.12 -23.08 11.78
N THR A 93 -3.02 -22.00 11.00
CA THR A 93 -2.44 -21.99 9.65
C THR A 93 -1.05 -21.34 9.57
N MET A 94 -0.60 -20.71 10.66
CA MET A 94 0.66 -19.99 10.72
C MET A 94 1.85 -20.94 10.73
N PRO A 95 2.74 -20.89 9.73
CA PRO A 95 3.99 -21.66 9.77
C PRO A 95 4.87 -21.22 10.94
N GLU A 96 5.66 -22.13 11.50
CA GLU A 96 6.54 -21.87 12.66
C GLU A 96 7.44 -20.64 12.44
N HIS A 97 8.05 -20.51 11.26
CA HIS A 97 8.90 -19.37 10.94
C HIS A 97 8.13 -18.03 10.96
N VAL A 98 6.86 -18.03 10.53
CA VAL A 98 6.00 -16.84 10.62
C VAL A 98 5.62 -16.57 12.08
N ALA A 99 5.34 -17.60 12.88
CA ALA A 99 4.97 -17.45 14.29
C ALA A 99 6.08 -16.80 15.14
N ILE A 100 7.35 -17.16 14.88
CA ILE A 100 8.51 -16.53 15.52
C ILE A 100 8.49 -15.01 15.31
N LEU A 101 8.19 -14.56 14.09
CA LEU A 101 8.15 -13.14 13.75
C LEU A 101 6.88 -12.47 14.24
N TYR A 102 5.74 -13.17 14.15
CA TYR A 102 4.46 -12.64 14.57
C TYR A 102 4.47 -12.27 16.05
N ASN A 103 4.97 -13.18 16.89
CA ASN A 103 5.07 -12.99 18.34
C ASN A 103 6.02 -11.86 18.73
N GLN A 104 7.08 -11.62 17.93
CA GLN A 104 8.08 -10.60 18.24
C GLN A 104 7.75 -9.22 17.68
N PHE A 105 7.17 -9.14 16.48
CA PHE A 105 7.09 -7.89 15.72
C PHE A 105 5.67 -7.47 15.33
N ILE A 106 4.75 -8.41 15.09
CA ILE A 106 3.45 -8.13 14.44
C ILE A 106 2.33 -7.87 15.44
N ASN A 107 2.55 -8.08 16.73
CA ASN A 107 1.55 -7.86 17.78
C ASN A 107 1.26 -6.36 18.09
N LYS A 108 1.42 -5.47 17.12
CA LYS A 108 1.16 -4.02 17.25
C LYS A 108 0.21 -3.58 16.15
N ASN A 109 -0.87 -2.91 16.56
CA ASN A 109 -1.85 -2.35 15.65
C ASN A 109 -1.17 -1.33 14.69
N LEU A 110 -1.58 -1.28 13.42
CA LEU A 110 -1.09 -0.30 12.45
C LEU A 110 -1.27 1.14 12.97
N ASP A 111 -2.34 1.40 13.70
CA ASP A 111 -2.57 2.70 14.34
C ASP A 111 -1.48 3.02 15.37
N GLU A 112 -1.09 2.05 16.20
CA GLU A 112 -0.01 2.21 17.18
C GLU A 112 1.35 2.43 16.52
N LEU A 113 1.56 1.85 15.34
CA LEU A 113 2.77 2.08 14.56
C LEU A 113 2.83 3.55 14.10
N TRP A 114 1.74 4.07 13.53
CA TRP A 114 1.70 5.47 13.10
C TRP A 114 1.84 6.46 14.26
N GLN A 115 1.25 6.16 15.42
CA GLN A 115 1.45 6.95 16.64
C GLN A 115 2.93 7.04 17.08
N LYS A 116 3.75 6.04 16.74
CA LYS A 116 5.20 6.03 17.02
C LYS A 116 6.04 6.61 15.89
N ILE A 117 5.64 6.38 14.64
CA ILE A 117 6.36 6.87 13.46
C ILE A 117 6.21 8.38 13.30
N ILE A 118 5.03 8.95 13.53
CA ILE A 118 4.78 10.38 13.31
C ILE A 118 5.75 11.28 14.13
N PRO A 119 5.92 11.10 15.45
CA PRO A 119 6.87 11.89 16.22
C PRO A 119 8.31 11.73 15.75
N PHE A 120 8.69 10.50 15.37
CA PHE A 120 10.01 10.22 14.84
C PHE A 120 10.26 10.92 13.50
N LEU A 121 9.31 10.85 12.56
CA LEU A 121 9.40 11.57 11.27
C LEU A 121 9.48 13.08 11.48
N ASN A 122 8.71 13.64 12.42
CA ASN A 122 8.81 15.06 12.76
C ASN A 122 10.21 15.42 13.27
N GLN A 123 10.79 14.59 14.13
CA GLN A 123 12.16 14.79 14.62
C GLN A 123 13.19 14.67 13.48
N VAL A 124 13.04 13.68 12.59
CA VAL A 124 13.91 13.52 11.42
C VAL A 124 13.85 14.77 10.54
N CYS A 125 12.65 15.21 10.17
CA CYS A 125 12.45 16.40 9.35
C CYS A 125 13.03 17.67 10.00
N ALA A 126 12.87 17.83 11.31
CA ALA A 126 13.41 18.96 12.06
C ALA A 126 14.95 18.97 12.14
N ASN A 127 15.59 17.80 11.99
CA ASN A 127 17.04 17.63 12.09
C ASN A 127 17.68 17.23 10.76
N LEU A 128 17.02 17.49 9.62
CA LEU A 128 17.60 17.25 8.31
C LEU A 128 18.82 18.14 8.11
N SER A 129 19.92 17.52 7.72
CA SER A 129 21.17 18.17 7.33
C SER A 129 21.49 17.87 5.87
N PRO A 130 22.35 18.67 5.20
CA PRO A 130 22.78 18.38 3.82
C PRO A 130 23.35 16.96 3.66
N GLU A 131 24.06 16.46 4.66
CA GLU A 131 24.66 15.12 4.68
C GLU A 131 23.62 14.01 4.79
N THR A 132 22.52 14.26 5.51
CA THR A 132 21.47 13.27 5.77
C THR A 132 20.32 13.32 4.77
N LEU A 133 20.16 14.44 4.05
CA LEU A 133 19.08 14.69 3.10
C LEU A 133 18.98 13.63 2.00
N SER A 134 20.11 13.20 1.44
CA SER A 134 20.11 12.19 0.37
C SER A 134 19.61 10.83 0.86
N TYR A 135 19.99 10.43 2.08
CA TYR A 135 19.58 9.16 2.67
C TYR A 135 18.09 9.16 2.99
N TRP A 136 17.59 10.20 3.67
CA TRP A 136 16.16 10.32 3.97
C TRP A 136 15.32 10.51 2.70
N GLY A 137 15.83 11.24 1.71
CA GLY A 137 15.20 11.36 0.39
C GLY A 137 15.05 10.01 -0.30
N ALA A 138 16.06 9.14 -0.24
CA ALA A 138 15.95 7.78 -0.73
C ALA A 138 14.94 6.96 0.09
N CYS A 139 14.98 7.03 1.42
CA CYS A 139 14.01 6.34 2.28
C CYS A 139 12.56 6.72 1.93
N PHE A 140 12.25 8.01 1.80
CA PHE A 140 10.89 8.45 1.43
C PHE A 140 10.51 8.05 0.01
N LYS A 141 11.45 8.10 -0.94
CA LYS A 141 11.20 7.67 -2.32
C LYS A 141 10.85 6.18 -2.43
N PHE A 142 11.44 5.32 -1.61
CA PHE A 142 11.21 3.87 -1.63
C PHE A 142 10.12 3.39 -0.65
N ALA A 143 9.67 4.26 0.26
CA ALA A 143 8.60 3.94 1.21
C ALA A 143 7.20 3.97 0.57
N VAL A 144 7.06 4.59 -0.61
CA VAL A 144 5.84 4.67 -1.42
C VAL A 144 5.87 3.60 -2.51
#